data_AF-X1GTK6-F1
#
_entry.id   AF-X1GTK6-F1
#
_cell.length_a   1.000
_cell.length_b   1.000
_cell.length_c   1.000
_cell.angle_alpha   90.00
_cell.angle_beta   90.00
_cell.angle_gamma   90.00
#
_symmetry.space_group_name_H-M   'P 1'
#
loop_
_entity.id
_entity.type
_entity.pdbx_description
1 polymer ?
#
loop_
_entity_poly.entity_id
_entity_poly.type
_entity_poly.pdbx_seq_one_letter_code
_entity_poly.pdbx_strand_id
1 'polypeptide(L)'
;MKFFHSLILAILSMNTALFAQDASVHNARSIGLAGSDVTCTDLWSGIHNPAGLGLHASYDIGLNYSNRFLMPELGTSSVISAIPVGSGTFSPAYSYFGAKPYNENHIALAYGRLLAKWLSMGIQLAYHRQSVEALDQKSSAITGQVGLLAIPAKCLRIGLHVKNPVGSAYGRLKGEELDSGVQTGISLSEEHNYFLAAQVFEDFYLKWSMYYTYDNRPLSKEGSKNDWAITLLGLEYTF
;
A
#
# COMPACT_ATOMS: atom_id res chain seq x y z
N MET A 1 -14.34 23.95 -20.12
CA MET A 1 -12.88 23.93 -19.90
C MET A 1 -12.40 24.90 -18.81
N LYS A 2 -12.82 26.18 -18.81
CA LYS A 2 -12.38 27.17 -17.80
C LYS A 2 -12.77 26.81 -16.35
N PHE A 3 -14.00 26.31 -16.14
CA PHE A 3 -14.48 25.90 -14.81
C PHE A 3 -13.66 24.75 -14.21
N PHE A 4 -13.23 23.80 -15.05
CA PHE A 4 -12.40 22.67 -14.64
C PHE A 4 -10.99 23.11 -14.21
N HIS A 5 -10.41 24.09 -14.93
CA HIS A 5 -9.11 24.68 -14.56
C HIS A 5 -9.21 25.48 -13.26
N SER A 6 -10.30 26.23 -13.07
CA SER A 6 -10.55 27.00 -11.84
C SER A 6 -10.75 26.10 -10.63
N LEU A 7 -11.39 24.94 -10.80
CA LEU A 7 -11.57 23.94 -9.74
C LEU A 7 -10.24 23.30 -9.34
N ILE A 8 -9.40 22.93 -10.31
CA ILE A 8 -8.05 22.39 -10.06
C ILE A 8 -7.17 23.41 -9.32
N LEU A 9 -7.21 24.69 -9.73
CA LEU A 9 -6.47 25.78 -9.08
C LEU A 9 -6.95 26.09 -7.66
N ALA A 10 -8.26 25.98 -7.39
CA ALA A 10 -8.82 26.14 -6.05
C ALA A 10 -8.47 24.98 -5.11
N ILE A 11 -8.31 23.77 -5.65
CA ILE A 11 -7.86 22.59 -4.90
C ILE A 11 -6.35 22.68 -4.59
N LEU A 12 -5.55 23.27 -5.48
CA LEU A 12 -4.11 23.50 -5.27
C LEU A 12 -3.81 24.52 -4.15
N SER A 13 -4.69 25.50 -3.89
CA SER A 13 -4.42 26.61 -2.96
C SER A 13 -4.69 26.32 -1.48
N MET A 14 -5.23 25.14 -1.13
CA MET A 14 -5.51 24.73 0.25
C MET A 14 -4.43 23.77 0.78
N ASN A 15 -3.18 24.20 0.95
CA ASN A 15 -2.10 23.27 1.32
C ASN A 15 -1.06 23.85 2.28
N THR A 16 -1.31 23.70 3.59
CA THR A 16 -0.25 23.63 4.60
C THR A 16 -0.70 22.71 5.75
N ALA A 17 -0.53 21.41 5.60
CA ALA A 17 -0.61 20.46 6.71
C ALA A 17 0.60 19.53 6.67
N LEU A 18 1.25 19.37 7.82
CA LEU A 18 2.41 18.51 8.03
C LEU A 18 1.94 17.07 8.24
N PHE A 19 2.57 16.12 7.56
CA PHE A 19 2.21 14.70 7.63
C PHE A 19 2.92 14.01 8.79
N ALA A 20 2.19 13.17 9.54
CA ALA A 20 2.77 12.17 10.43
C ALA A 20 3.33 11.01 9.60
N GLN A 21 4.51 10.51 9.97
CA GLN A 21 5.18 9.44 9.23
C GLN A 21 4.78 8.07 9.78
N ASP A 22 4.08 7.28 8.96
CA ASP A 22 3.91 5.84 9.19
C ASP A 22 5.19 5.10 8.74
N ALA A 23 5.66 4.16 9.56
CA ALA A 23 6.77 3.25 9.28
C ALA A 23 6.38 2.13 8.30
N SER A 24 5.12 2.07 7.85
CA SER A 24 4.65 1.12 6.85
C SER A 24 5.52 1.10 5.57
N VAL A 25 5.63 -0.08 4.96
CA VAL A 25 6.34 -0.27 3.70
C VAL A 25 5.51 0.35 2.57
N HIS A 26 5.93 1.51 2.09
CA HIS A 26 5.31 2.17 0.94
C HIS A 26 6.17 1.94 -0.31
N ASN A 27 5.56 1.39 -1.35
CA ASN A 27 6.18 1.31 -2.68
C ASN A 27 5.98 2.62 -3.45
N ALA A 28 6.68 2.79 -4.58
CA ALA A 28 6.58 3.99 -5.42
C ALA A 28 5.14 4.39 -5.81
N ARG A 29 4.26 3.43 -6.13
CA ARG A 29 2.84 3.69 -6.43
C ARG A 29 2.10 4.20 -5.21
N SER A 30 2.24 3.53 -4.07
CA SER A 30 1.61 3.94 -2.81
C SER A 30 2.07 5.34 -2.39
N ILE A 31 3.37 5.63 -2.47
CA ILE A 31 3.93 6.98 -2.24
C ILE A 31 3.31 7.99 -3.22
N GLY A 32 3.22 7.61 -4.50
CA GLY A 32 2.49 8.39 -5.50
C GLY A 32 1.10 8.72 -4.99
N LEU A 33 0.29 7.71 -4.70
CA LEU A 33 -1.11 7.83 -4.27
C LEU A 33 -1.30 8.44 -2.86
N ALA A 34 -0.27 9.06 -2.29
CA ALA A 34 -0.25 9.57 -0.92
C ALA A 34 -0.71 8.53 0.13
N GLY A 35 -0.39 7.25 -0.08
CA GLY A 35 -0.82 6.15 0.79
C GLY A 35 -2.27 5.71 0.59
N SER A 36 -2.91 6.12 -0.52
CA SER A 36 -4.24 5.66 -0.87
C SER A 36 -4.19 4.35 -1.69
N ASP A 37 -3.87 3.23 -1.04
CA ASP A 37 -3.68 1.92 -1.68
C ASP A 37 -4.61 0.78 -1.23
N VAL A 38 -5.53 1.01 -0.27
CA VAL A 38 -6.47 -0.03 0.22
C VAL A 38 -7.37 -0.66 -0.85
N THR A 39 -7.60 0.01 -1.98
CA THR A 39 -8.43 -0.51 -3.09
C THR A 39 -7.60 -1.02 -4.29
N CYS A 40 -6.27 -0.94 -4.21
CA CYS A 40 -5.38 -1.37 -5.28
C CYS A 40 -5.38 -2.90 -5.45
N THR A 41 -5.19 -3.35 -6.68
CA THR A 41 -5.24 -4.77 -7.07
C THR A 41 -3.97 -5.21 -7.81
N ASP A 42 -2.88 -4.47 -7.64
CA ASP A 42 -1.59 -4.81 -8.23
C ASP A 42 -0.77 -5.75 -7.32
N LEU A 43 0.43 -6.11 -7.78
CA LEU A 43 1.39 -6.92 -7.04
C LEU A 43 1.58 -6.49 -5.57
N TRP A 44 1.67 -5.19 -5.32
CA TRP A 44 1.92 -4.64 -3.99
C TRP A 44 0.69 -4.64 -3.07
N SER A 45 -0.50 -4.93 -3.60
CA SER A 45 -1.69 -5.15 -2.77
C SER A 45 -1.46 -6.26 -1.75
N GLY A 46 -0.54 -7.20 -2.01
CA GLY A 46 -0.13 -8.20 -1.03
C GLY A 46 0.36 -7.63 0.30
N ILE A 47 0.91 -6.41 0.32
CA ILE A 47 1.35 -5.70 1.54
C ILE A 47 0.27 -4.74 2.06
N HIS A 48 -0.44 -4.08 1.15
CA HIS A 48 -1.35 -2.97 1.46
C HIS A 48 -2.79 -3.38 1.74
N ASN A 49 -3.34 -4.32 0.97
CA ASN A 49 -4.61 -4.97 1.25
C ASN A 49 -4.62 -6.33 0.54
N PRO A 50 -4.43 -7.45 1.26
CA PRO A 50 -4.26 -8.77 0.64
C PRO A 50 -5.48 -9.20 -0.19
N ALA A 51 -6.66 -8.58 -0.03
CA ALA A 51 -7.81 -8.83 -0.91
C ALA A 51 -7.57 -8.41 -2.37
N GLY A 52 -6.67 -7.46 -2.63
CA GLY A 52 -6.30 -7.07 -4.00
C GLY A 52 -5.70 -8.22 -4.80
N LEU A 53 -4.98 -9.14 -4.15
CA LEU A 53 -4.36 -10.30 -4.78
C LEU A 53 -5.37 -11.24 -5.44
N GLY A 54 -6.63 -11.27 -4.97
CA GLY A 54 -7.66 -12.10 -5.59
C GLY A 54 -7.99 -11.68 -7.02
N LEU A 55 -7.65 -10.46 -7.44
CA LEU A 55 -7.78 -9.98 -8.82
C LEU A 55 -6.46 -10.01 -9.60
N HIS A 56 -5.36 -10.39 -8.94
CA HIS A 56 -4.03 -10.38 -9.52
C HIS A 56 -3.62 -11.82 -9.89
N ALA A 57 -3.92 -12.23 -11.12
CA ALA A 57 -3.78 -13.62 -11.59
C ALA A 57 -2.53 -13.87 -12.46
N SER A 58 -1.49 -13.05 -12.31
CA SER A 58 -0.24 -13.13 -13.08
C SER A 58 0.95 -13.50 -12.20
N TYR A 59 1.96 -14.14 -12.79
CA TYR A 59 3.25 -14.36 -12.14
C TYR A 59 4.10 -13.11 -12.27
N ASP A 60 4.28 -12.38 -11.17
CA ASP A 60 5.00 -11.11 -11.16
C ASP A 60 6.07 -11.10 -10.07
N ILE A 61 7.13 -10.33 -10.29
CA ILE A 61 8.14 -10.00 -9.28
C ILE A 61 8.37 -8.49 -9.30
N GLY A 62 8.46 -7.91 -8.11
CA GLY A 62 8.58 -6.48 -7.89
C GLY A 62 9.75 -6.19 -6.99
N LEU A 63 10.51 -5.17 -7.35
CA LEU A 63 11.59 -4.61 -6.54
C LEU A 63 11.26 -3.14 -6.27
N ASN A 64 11.47 -2.71 -5.04
CA ASN A 64 11.31 -1.32 -4.64
C ASN A 64 12.54 -0.91 -3.85
N TYR A 65 13.06 0.28 -4.14
CA TYR A 65 14.02 0.96 -3.30
C TYR A 65 13.55 2.40 -3.13
N SER A 66 13.33 2.80 -1.89
CA SER A 66 13.01 4.18 -1.54
C SER A 66 14.07 4.67 -0.57
N ASN A 67 14.50 5.92 -0.73
CA ASN A 67 15.44 6.56 0.17
C ASN A 67 14.90 7.94 0.53
N ARG A 68 14.72 8.18 1.83
CA ARG A 68 14.26 9.47 2.34
C ARG A 68 15.48 10.37 2.55
N PHE A 69 15.42 11.58 1.96
CA PHE A 69 16.43 12.63 2.14
C PHE A 69 17.86 12.29 1.67
N LEU A 70 18.03 11.28 0.80
CA LEU A 70 19.33 10.80 0.32
C LEU A 70 20.25 10.31 1.46
N MET A 71 19.69 9.96 2.61
CA MET A 71 20.44 9.41 3.74
C MET A 71 20.45 7.88 3.64
N PRO A 72 21.61 7.21 3.60
CA PRO A 72 21.70 5.75 3.53
C PRO A 72 20.96 5.05 4.68
N GLU A 73 20.89 5.70 5.85
CA GLU A 73 20.24 5.21 7.06
C GLU A 73 18.71 5.24 6.98
N LEU A 74 18.13 5.94 6.00
CA LEU A 74 16.68 6.01 5.78
C LEU A 74 16.26 5.37 4.46
N GLY A 75 17.02 4.36 4.02
CA GLY A 75 16.70 3.52 2.88
C GLY A 75 15.73 2.39 3.25
N THR A 76 14.77 2.11 2.36
CA THR A 76 13.95 0.89 2.38
C THR A 76 14.16 0.13 1.08
N SER A 77 14.56 -1.12 1.17
CA SER A 77 14.60 -2.06 0.06
C SER A 77 13.49 -3.08 0.21
N SER A 78 12.81 -3.45 -0.86
CA SER A 78 11.75 -4.46 -0.80
C SER A 78 11.71 -5.32 -2.06
N VAL A 79 11.38 -6.59 -1.88
CA VAL A 79 11.07 -7.54 -2.94
C VAL A 79 9.75 -8.21 -2.63
N ILE A 80 8.93 -8.40 -3.67
CA ILE A 80 7.64 -9.05 -3.58
C ILE A 80 7.42 -9.89 -4.84
N SER A 81 6.70 -10.99 -4.72
CA SER A 81 6.22 -11.72 -5.88
C SER A 81 4.74 -12.03 -5.80
N ALA A 82 4.13 -12.35 -6.93
CA ALA A 82 2.79 -12.88 -7.04
C ALA A 82 2.87 -14.24 -7.71
N ILE A 83 2.24 -15.23 -7.09
CA ILE A 83 2.27 -16.63 -7.51
C ILE A 83 0.82 -17.11 -7.53
N PRO A 84 0.14 -17.09 -8.70
CA PRO A 84 -1.21 -17.59 -8.83
C PRO A 84 -1.25 -19.10 -8.56
N VAL A 85 -2.01 -19.53 -7.55
CA VAL A 85 -2.16 -20.94 -7.17
C VAL A 85 -3.64 -21.27 -7.00
N GLY A 86 -4.13 -22.16 -7.86
CA GLY A 86 -5.52 -22.61 -7.85
C GLY A 86 -6.49 -21.47 -8.13
N SER A 87 -7.22 -21.03 -7.11
CA SER A 87 -8.27 -20.00 -7.23
C SER A 87 -7.88 -18.64 -6.63
N GLY A 88 -6.63 -18.48 -6.18
CA GLY A 88 -6.13 -17.24 -5.62
C GLY A 88 -4.64 -17.07 -5.89
N THR A 89 -4.02 -16.11 -5.22
CA THR A 89 -2.63 -15.72 -5.46
C THR A 89 -1.90 -15.58 -4.14
N PHE A 90 -0.77 -16.28 -4.02
CA PHE A 90 0.18 -16.07 -2.94
C PHE A 90 1.10 -14.91 -3.26
N SER A 91 1.46 -14.15 -2.24
CA SER A 91 2.43 -13.07 -2.36
C SER A 91 3.39 -13.06 -1.18
N PRO A 92 4.55 -13.72 -1.30
CA PRO A 92 5.63 -13.55 -0.35
C PRO A 92 6.31 -12.19 -0.59
N ALA A 93 6.64 -11.51 0.50
CA ALA A 93 7.32 -10.23 0.47
C ALA A 93 8.41 -10.16 1.54
N TYR A 94 9.48 -9.43 1.22
CA TYR A 94 10.53 -9.09 2.16
C TYR A 94 10.88 -7.62 2.02
N SER A 95 11.03 -6.92 3.13
CA SER A 95 11.55 -5.57 3.15
C SER A 95 12.56 -5.37 4.27
N TYR A 96 13.52 -4.50 3.99
CA TYR A 96 14.58 -4.09 4.90
C TYR A 96 14.62 -2.57 4.95
N PHE A 97 14.52 -2.01 6.15
CA PHE A 97 14.66 -0.58 6.42
C PHE A 97 15.88 -0.33 7.30
N GLY A 98 16.61 0.75 7.02
CA GLY A 98 17.63 1.27 7.91
C GLY A 98 19.07 0.87 7.59
N ALA A 99 19.95 0.99 8.58
CA ALA A 99 21.37 0.71 8.50
C ALA A 99 21.85 -0.11 9.70
N LYS A 100 23.16 -0.35 9.81
CA LYS A 100 23.74 -1.12 10.92
C LYS A 100 23.30 -0.66 12.32
N PRO A 101 23.31 0.66 12.66
CA PRO A 101 22.94 1.10 14.01
C PRO A 101 21.46 0.85 14.34
N TYR A 102 20.59 0.89 13.33
CA TYR A 102 19.15 0.65 13.44
C TYR A 102 18.62 0.04 12.15
N ASN A 103 18.06 -1.17 12.24
CA ASN A 103 17.41 -1.80 11.09
C ASN A 103 16.15 -2.57 11.47
N GLU A 104 15.25 -2.62 10.50
CA GLU A 104 14.00 -3.38 10.55
C GLU A 104 13.93 -4.34 9.37
N ASN A 105 13.54 -5.57 9.66
CA ASN A 105 13.30 -6.60 8.67
C ASN A 105 11.85 -7.02 8.78
N HIS A 106 11.17 -7.08 7.65
CA HIS A 106 9.78 -7.47 7.57
C HIS A 106 9.64 -8.57 6.52
N ILE A 107 9.11 -9.71 6.93
CA ILE A 107 8.81 -10.84 6.05
C ILE A 107 7.31 -11.05 6.11
N ALA A 108 6.64 -11.01 4.97
CA ALA A 108 5.20 -11.23 4.88
C ALA A 108 4.88 -12.34 3.90
N LEU A 109 3.81 -13.07 4.19
CA LEU A 109 3.16 -13.99 3.27
C LEU A 109 1.68 -13.65 3.22
N ALA A 110 1.22 -13.19 2.07
CA ALA A 110 -0.18 -12.92 1.79
C ALA A 110 -0.80 -13.99 0.89
N TYR A 111 -2.10 -14.17 1.04
CA TYR A 111 -2.93 -14.91 0.10
C TYR A 111 -4.24 -14.16 -0.10
N GLY A 112 -4.62 -13.96 -1.36
CA GLY A 112 -5.92 -13.37 -1.71
C GLY A 112 -6.63 -14.18 -2.78
N ARG A 113 -7.96 -14.15 -2.72
CA ARG A 113 -8.83 -14.92 -3.61
C ARG A 113 -10.12 -14.16 -3.91
N LEU A 114 -10.51 -14.20 -5.17
CA LEU A 114 -11.84 -13.80 -5.60
C LEU A 114 -12.87 -14.86 -5.17
N LEU A 115 -13.76 -14.51 -4.24
CA LEU A 115 -14.83 -15.39 -3.76
C LEU A 115 -16.06 -15.35 -4.65
N ALA A 116 -16.35 -14.18 -5.21
CA ALA A 116 -17.41 -13.94 -6.17
C ALA A 116 -16.95 -12.88 -7.17
N LYS A 117 -17.64 -12.74 -8.32
CA LYS A 117 -17.31 -11.73 -9.33
C LYS A 117 -17.23 -10.29 -8.79
N TRP A 118 -17.87 -10.03 -7.66
CA TRP A 118 -17.95 -8.73 -7.00
C TRP A 118 -17.25 -8.68 -5.63
N LEU A 119 -16.64 -9.78 -5.15
CA LEU A 119 -16.05 -9.84 -3.81
C LEU A 119 -14.75 -10.62 -3.80
N SER A 120 -13.70 -9.97 -3.33
CA SER A 120 -12.39 -10.56 -3.06
C SER A 120 -12.05 -10.45 -1.57
N MET A 121 -11.33 -11.45 -1.07
CA MET A 121 -10.84 -11.49 0.31
C MET A 121 -9.37 -11.89 0.32
N GLY A 122 -8.66 -11.46 1.36
CA GLY A 122 -7.29 -11.90 1.56
C GLY A 122 -6.87 -11.85 3.02
N ILE A 123 -5.81 -12.59 3.31
CA ILE A 123 -5.16 -12.65 4.61
C ILE A 123 -3.66 -12.51 4.43
N GLN A 124 -2.98 -12.01 5.45
CA GLN A 124 -1.53 -11.92 5.49
C GLN A 124 -1.03 -12.27 6.88
N LEU A 125 0.10 -12.96 6.93
CA LEU A 125 0.91 -13.11 8.13
C LEU A 125 2.26 -12.44 7.90
N ALA A 126 2.73 -11.68 8.88
CA ALA A 126 4.01 -11.01 8.80
C ALA A 126 4.84 -11.20 10.07
N TYR A 127 6.14 -11.34 9.89
CA TYR A 127 7.16 -11.38 10.92
C TYR A 127 8.00 -10.10 10.83
N HIS A 128 8.01 -9.36 11.93
CA HIS A 128 8.76 -8.13 12.09
C HIS A 128 9.95 -8.37 13.00
N ARG A 129 11.10 -7.82 12.64
CA ARG A 129 12.31 -7.88 13.45
C ARG A 129 13.02 -6.54 13.43
N GLN A 130 13.22 -5.97 14.61
CA GLN A 130 13.93 -4.72 14.81
C GLN A 130 15.25 -4.99 15.54
N SER A 131 16.29 -4.27 15.16
CA SER A 131 17.62 -4.37 15.77
C SER A 131 18.17 -2.97 16.04
N VAL A 132 18.58 -2.73 17.28
CA VAL A 132 19.18 -1.47 17.74
C VAL A 132 20.56 -1.78 18.32
N GLU A 133 21.62 -1.44 17.58
CA GLU A 133 23.00 -1.78 17.95
C GLU A 133 23.44 -1.07 19.23
N ALA A 134 23.06 0.20 19.40
CA ALA A 134 23.42 1.02 20.56
C ALA A 134 22.96 0.45 21.90
N LEU A 135 21.91 -0.38 21.89
CA LEU A 135 21.34 -1.01 23.08
C LEU A 135 21.64 -2.52 23.15
N ASP A 136 22.33 -3.08 22.16
CA ASP A 136 22.44 -4.53 21.90
C ASP A 136 21.08 -5.25 21.99
N GLN A 137 20.04 -4.59 21.47
CA GLN A 137 18.67 -5.07 21.57
C GLN A 137 18.15 -5.55 20.22
N LYS A 138 17.50 -6.70 20.25
CA LYS A 138 16.78 -7.30 19.13
C LYS A 138 15.38 -7.66 19.61
N SER A 139 14.38 -7.19 18.87
CA SER A 139 12.99 -7.48 19.13
C SER A 139 12.35 -8.10 17.90
N SER A 140 11.33 -8.92 18.12
CA SER A 140 10.52 -9.46 17.04
C SER A 140 9.07 -9.61 17.46
N ALA A 141 8.21 -9.63 16.45
CA ALA A 141 6.78 -9.74 16.61
C ALA A 141 6.15 -10.38 15.36
N ILE A 142 5.00 -11.02 15.55
CA ILE A 142 4.21 -11.60 14.46
C ILE A 142 2.88 -10.87 14.42
N THR A 143 2.47 -10.42 13.24
CA THR A 143 1.18 -9.78 13.01
C THR A 143 0.37 -10.54 11.98
N GLY A 144 -0.96 -10.41 12.08
CA GLY A 144 -1.88 -10.80 11.02
C GLY A 144 -2.51 -9.57 10.37
N GLN A 145 -2.98 -9.73 9.14
CA GLN A 145 -3.85 -8.75 8.48
C GLN A 145 -4.97 -9.48 7.73
N VAL A 146 -6.11 -8.81 7.60
CA VAL A 146 -7.27 -9.31 6.85
C VAL A 146 -7.76 -8.19 5.92
N GLY A 147 -8.12 -8.57 4.70
CA GLY A 147 -8.58 -7.67 3.66
C GLY A 147 -9.91 -8.12 3.07
N LEU A 148 -10.76 -7.15 2.72
CA LEU A 148 -11.92 -7.30 1.86
C LEU A 148 -11.85 -6.27 0.73
N LEU A 149 -12.34 -6.66 -0.45
CA LEU A 149 -12.48 -5.78 -1.59
C LEU A 149 -13.76 -6.10 -2.36
N ALA A 150 -14.71 -5.17 -2.33
CA ALA A 150 -15.97 -5.23 -3.06
C ALA A 150 -15.86 -4.48 -4.39
N ILE A 151 -16.46 -5.04 -5.43
CA ILE A 151 -16.42 -4.54 -6.82
C ILE A 151 -17.87 -4.47 -7.33
N PRO A 152 -18.67 -3.51 -6.83
CA PRO A 152 -20.08 -3.38 -7.21
C PRO A 152 -20.27 -3.00 -8.69
N ALA A 153 -19.28 -2.34 -9.31
CA ALA A 153 -19.29 -1.98 -10.71
C ALA A 153 -17.88 -2.07 -11.29
N LYS A 154 -17.75 -2.15 -12.63
CA LYS A 154 -16.44 -2.27 -13.30
C LYS A 154 -15.49 -1.13 -12.97
N CYS A 155 -16.01 0.08 -12.75
CA CYS A 155 -15.22 1.26 -12.43
C CYS A 155 -15.12 1.56 -10.93
N LEU A 156 -15.77 0.81 -10.06
CA LEU A 156 -15.90 1.13 -8.63
C LEU A 156 -15.37 -0.02 -7.77
N ARG A 157 -14.46 0.30 -6.85
CA ARG A 157 -13.97 -0.63 -5.81
C ARG A 157 -14.13 -0.01 -4.43
N ILE A 158 -14.46 -0.84 -3.46
CA ILE A 158 -14.56 -0.48 -2.04
C ILE A 158 -13.69 -1.48 -1.26
N GLY A 159 -12.70 -0.98 -0.53
CA GLY A 159 -11.73 -1.78 0.21
C GLY A 159 -11.90 -1.61 1.70
N LEU A 160 -11.71 -2.70 2.45
CA LEU A 160 -11.54 -2.70 3.90
C LEU A 160 -10.28 -3.51 4.22
N HIS A 161 -9.45 -3.00 5.10
CA HIS A 161 -8.23 -3.66 5.54
C HIS A 161 -8.08 -3.48 7.04
N VAL A 162 -7.84 -4.59 7.73
CA VAL A 162 -7.62 -4.61 9.17
C VAL A 162 -6.20 -5.10 9.42
N LYS A 163 -5.35 -4.22 9.95
CA LYS A 163 -3.98 -4.49 10.33
C LYS A 163 -3.90 -4.88 11.80
N ASN A 164 -3.08 -5.89 12.09
CA ASN A 164 -2.75 -6.34 13.44
C ASN A 164 -3.96 -6.47 14.40
N PRO A 165 -5.01 -7.26 14.05
CA PRO A 165 -6.24 -7.33 14.84
C PRO A 165 -6.04 -7.92 16.25
N VAL A 166 -4.88 -8.53 16.52
CA VAL A 166 -4.54 -9.15 17.82
C VAL A 166 -3.72 -8.19 18.70
N GLY A 167 -3.38 -7.00 18.20
CA GLY A 167 -2.59 -6.02 18.96
C GLY A 167 -1.20 -6.53 19.33
N SER A 168 -0.56 -7.28 18.41
CA SER A 168 0.79 -7.79 18.65
C SER A 168 1.76 -6.63 18.88
N ALA A 169 2.66 -6.80 19.84
CA ALA A 169 3.69 -5.83 20.18
C ALA A 169 5.07 -6.47 20.20
N TYR A 170 6.10 -5.65 20.11
CA TYR A 170 7.49 -6.08 20.24
C TYR A 170 7.77 -6.63 21.64
N GLY A 171 8.04 -7.94 21.76
CA GLY A 171 8.02 -8.65 23.04
C GLY A 171 9.07 -8.24 24.09
N ARG A 172 10.06 -7.41 23.74
CA ARG A 172 11.13 -6.95 24.67
C ARG A 172 11.10 -5.45 24.99
N LEU A 173 10.54 -4.63 24.10
CA LEU A 173 10.35 -3.19 24.31
C LEU A 173 8.92 -2.99 24.80
N LYS A 174 8.70 -3.11 26.11
CA LYS A 174 7.39 -2.81 26.72
C LYS A 174 6.99 -1.38 26.37
N GLY A 175 6.06 -1.22 25.42
CA GLY A 175 5.49 0.07 25.03
C GLY A 175 5.48 0.40 23.53
N GLU A 176 6.16 -0.39 22.69
CA GLU A 176 6.07 -0.23 21.22
C GLU A 176 5.07 -1.24 20.66
N GLU A 177 3.79 -0.84 20.64
CA GLU A 177 2.74 -1.56 19.92
C GLU A 177 2.98 -1.45 18.41
N LEU A 178 2.80 -2.56 17.68
CA LEU A 178 2.81 -2.50 16.22
C LEU A 178 1.50 -1.91 15.73
N ASP A 179 1.58 -1.11 14.67
CA ASP A 179 0.44 -0.48 14.01
C ASP A 179 -0.74 -1.46 13.88
N SER A 180 -1.79 -1.17 14.64
CA SER A 180 -3.08 -1.83 14.58
C SER A 180 -4.09 -0.79 14.12
N GLY A 181 -4.81 -1.11 13.05
CA GLY A 181 -5.57 -0.11 12.36
C GLY A 181 -6.61 -0.70 11.44
N VAL A 182 -7.75 -0.03 11.32
CA VAL A 182 -8.73 -0.27 10.27
C VAL A 182 -8.58 0.81 9.20
N GLN A 183 -8.49 0.38 7.95
CA GLN A 183 -8.47 1.24 6.78
C GLN A 183 -9.63 0.88 5.88
N THR A 184 -10.36 1.88 5.43
CA THR A 184 -11.45 1.71 4.47
C THR A 184 -11.29 2.70 3.34
N GLY A 185 -11.72 2.34 2.14
CA GLY A 185 -11.58 3.23 1.01
C GLY A 185 -12.47 2.90 -0.16
N ILE A 186 -12.60 3.88 -1.05
CA ILE A 186 -13.34 3.80 -2.28
C ILE A 186 -12.43 4.27 -3.41
N SER A 187 -12.47 3.60 -4.55
CA SER A 187 -11.81 4.10 -5.75
C SER A 187 -12.70 3.98 -6.98
N LEU A 188 -12.66 5.04 -7.78
CA LEU A 188 -13.20 5.09 -9.12
C LEU A 188 -12.03 4.99 -10.10
N SER A 189 -12.01 3.94 -10.90
CA SER A 189 -10.97 3.73 -11.90
C SER A 189 -11.56 3.32 -13.23
N GLU A 190 -11.20 4.03 -14.28
CA GLU A 190 -11.33 3.53 -15.65
C GLU A 190 -9.98 3.02 -16.10
N GLU A 191 -9.97 1.81 -16.66
CA GLU A 191 -8.79 0.96 -16.92
C GLU A 191 -7.63 1.66 -17.66
N HIS A 192 -7.85 2.84 -18.26
CA HIS A 192 -6.82 3.57 -18.99
C HIS A 192 -6.91 5.11 -18.93
N ASN A 193 -7.80 5.70 -18.11
CA ASN A 193 -8.03 7.15 -18.13
C ASN A 193 -7.65 7.81 -16.81
N TYR A 194 -8.38 7.47 -15.75
CA TYR A 194 -8.24 8.11 -14.44
C TYR A 194 -8.39 7.08 -13.33
N PHE A 195 -7.73 7.36 -12.22
CA PHE A 195 -7.93 6.70 -10.95
C PHE A 195 -8.10 7.77 -9.89
N LEU A 196 -9.22 7.71 -9.19
CA LEU A 196 -9.55 8.54 -8.04
C LEU A 196 -9.74 7.61 -6.86
N ALA A 197 -9.01 7.80 -5.77
CA ALA A 197 -9.21 7.06 -4.53
C ALA A 197 -9.41 8.01 -3.37
N ALA A 198 -10.25 7.61 -2.43
CA ALA A 198 -10.41 8.23 -1.12
C ALA A 198 -10.37 7.14 -0.05
N GLN A 199 -9.61 7.36 1.02
CA GLN A 199 -9.37 6.38 2.09
C GLN A 199 -9.44 7.05 3.44
N VAL A 200 -9.94 6.31 4.41
CA VAL A 200 -10.04 6.71 5.81
C VAL A 200 -9.29 5.70 6.64
N PHE A 201 -8.42 6.19 7.50
CA PHE A 201 -7.67 5.42 8.49
C PHE A 201 -8.31 5.61 9.87
N GLU A 202 -8.08 4.66 10.77
CA GLU A 202 -8.30 4.88 12.21
C GLU A 202 -7.58 6.19 12.61
N ASP A 203 -8.22 6.99 13.49
CA ASP A 203 -7.95 8.42 13.76
C ASP A 203 -8.46 9.45 12.72
N PHE A 204 -9.37 9.04 11.82
CA PHE A 204 -10.10 9.90 10.88
C PHE A 204 -9.25 10.63 9.85
N TYR A 205 -8.07 10.12 9.50
CA TYR A 205 -7.28 10.67 8.40
C TYR A 205 -7.95 10.38 7.06
N LEU A 206 -8.46 11.41 6.39
CA LEU A 206 -9.00 11.31 5.02
C LEU A 206 -7.87 11.55 4.02
N LYS A 207 -7.47 10.50 3.30
CA LYS A 207 -6.55 10.58 2.17
C LYS A 207 -7.34 10.55 0.86
N TRP A 208 -7.06 11.44 -0.08
CA TRP A 208 -7.55 11.29 -1.44
C TRP A 208 -6.44 11.52 -2.47
N SER A 209 -6.47 10.75 -3.55
CA SER A 209 -5.49 10.82 -4.63
C SER A 209 -6.14 10.73 -6.00
N MET A 210 -5.57 11.46 -6.95
CA MET A 210 -5.97 11.41 -8.35
C MET A 210 -4.73 11.29 -9.25
N TYR A 211 -4.76 10.36 -10.20
CA TYR A 211 -3.83 10.34 -11.32
C TYR A 211 -4.57 10.14 -12.65
N TYR A 212 -3.96 10.68 -13.70
CA TYR A 212 -4.40 10.56 -15.09
C TYR A 212 -3.24 10.00 -15.91
N THR A 213 -3.47 8.92 -16.66
CA THR A 213 -2.41 8.27 -17.43
C THR A 213 -2.41 8.81 -18.85
N TYR A 214 -1.32 9.46 -19.27
CA TYR A 214 -1.24 10.14 -20.57
C TYR A 214 -0.69 9.25 -21.71
N ASP A 215 0.11 8.21 -21.42
CA ASP A 215 0.61 7.29 -22.44
C ASP A 215 0.82 5.89 -21.86
N ASN A 216 0.09 4.92 -22.38
CA ASN A 216 0.01 3.55 -21.86
C ASN A 216 0.57 2.53 -22.88
N ARG A 217 1.64 2.91 -23.58
CA ARG A 217 2.32 2.01 -24.52
C ARG A 217 3.17 1.01 -23.72
N PRO A 218 2.99 -0.30 -23.94
CA PRO A 218 3.86 -1.28 -23.30
C PRO A 218 5.30 -1.07 -23.79
N LEU A 219 6.26 -1.22 -22.87
CA LEU A 219 7.70 -1.07 -23.19
C LEU A 219 8.20 -2.12 -24.19
N SER A 220 7.45 -3.20 -24.40
CA SER A 220 7.64 -4.20 -25.44
C SER A 220 6.31 -4.49 -26.16
N LYS A 221 6.36 -5.01 -27.39
CA LYS A 221 5.17 -5.33 -28.18
C LYS A 221 4.26 -6.40 -27.56
N GLU A 222 4.77 -7.17 -26.60
CA GLU A 222 4.07 -8.28 -25.93
C GLU A 222 3.90 -8.05 -24.41
N GLY A 223 4.36 -6.92 -23.88
CA GLY A 223 4.29 -6.61 -22.45
C GLY A 223 2.90 -6.17 -22.02
N SER A 224 2.53 -6.49 -20.77
CA SER A 224 1.40 -5.83 -20.11
C SER A 224 1.63 -4.31 -20.09
N LYS A 225 0.56 -3.53 -20.24
CA LYS A 225 0.64 -2.07 -20.09
C LYS A 225 0.99 -1.77 -18.63
N ASN A 226 2.07 -1.04 -18.40
CA ASN A 226 2.51 -0.67 -17.06
C ASN A 226 1.82 0.63 -16.64
N ASP A 227 1.03 0.59 -15.58
CA ASP A 227 0.49 1.77 -14.91
C ASP A 227 1.63 2.53 -14.22
N TRP A 228 2.23 3.52 -14.89
CA TRP A 228 3.06 4.51 -14.21
C TRP A 228 2.14 5.63 -13.72
N ALA A 229 1.92 5.67 -12.41
CA ALA A 229 1.14 6.73 -11.77
C ALA A 229 2.08 7.90 -11.41
N ILE A 230 1.95 9.03 -12.11
CA ILE A 230 2.34 10.33 -11.54
C ILE A 230 1.11 10.82 -10.78
N THR A 231 1.20 10.86 -9.46
CA THR A 231 0.11 11.48 -8.70
C THR A 231 0.17 12.98 -8.86
N LEU A 232 -0.95 13.53 -9.32
CA LEU A 232 -1.10 14.95 -9.55
C LEU A 232 -1.46 15.69 -8.25
N LEU A 233 -2.14 15.02 -7.32
CA LEU A 233 -2.49 15.52 -5.99
C LEU A 233 -2.82 14.35 -5.05
N GLY A 234 -2.27 14.40 -3.84
CA GLY A 234 -2.63 13.56 -2.72
C GLY A 234 -2.78 14.41 -1.46
N LEU A 235 -3.95 14.47 -0.86
CA LEU A 235 -4.18 15.23 0.39
C LEU A 235 -4.55 14.28 1.51
N GLU A 236 -3.96 14.47 2.68
CA GLU A 236 -4.34 13.84 3.95
C GLU A 236 -4.94 14.93 4.85
N TYR A 237 -6.13 14.70 5.39
CA TYR A 237 -6.80 15.62 6.30
C TYR A 237 -7.05 14.93 7.64
N THR A 238 -6.62 15.58 8.72
CA THR A 238 -6.92 15.18 10.10
C THR A 238 -8.09 16.03 10.59
N PHE A 239 -9.12 15.41 11.20
CA PHE A 239 -10.25 16.11 11.80
C PHE A 239 -10.02 16.39 13.29
#